data_AF-A0A671PLX6-F1
#
_entry.id   AF-A0A671PLX6-F1
#
_cell.length_a   1.000
_cell.length_b   1.000
_cell.length_c   1.000
_cell.angle_alpha   90.00
_cell.angle_beta   90.00
_cell.angle_gamma   90.00
#
_symmetry.space_group_name_H-M   'P 1'
#
loop_
_entity.id
_entity.type
_entity.pdbx_description
1 polymer ?
#
loop_
_entity_poly.entity_id
_entity_poly.type
_entity_poly.pdbx_seq_one_letter_code
_entity_poly.pdbx_strand_id
1 'polypeptide(L)' 'MDVSGHSLFLLQQLNVQREFGFLCDCTVAIGNVYFKAHRAVLAAFSNYFKMIFIHQSRNDCS' A
#
# COMPACT_ATOMS: atom_id res chain seq x y z
N MET A 1 -3.03 -19.50 19.14
CA MET A 1 -2.92 -18.04 19.01
C MET A 1 -4.09 -17.58 18.18
N ASP A 2 -4.91 -16.67 18.69
CA ASP A 2 -6.04 -16.12 17.97
C ASP A 2 -5.55 -15.25 16.80
N VAL A 3 -5.77 -15.73 15.57
CA VAL A 3 -5.32 -15.09 14.33
C VAL A 3 -6.03 -13.74 14.11
N SER A 4 -7.21 -13.54 14.71
CA SER A 4 -8.01 -12.33 14.54
C SER A 4 -7.35 -11.10 15.20
N GLY A 5 -6.67 -11.27 16.34
CA GLY A 5 -5.94 -10.18 16.99
C GLY A 5 -4.68 -9.77 16.24
N HIS A 6 -3.97 -10.73 15.63
CA HIS A 6 -2.73 -10.45 14.91
C HIS A 6 -2.97 -9.61 13.65
N SER A 7 -3.98 -9.95 12.84
CA SER A 7 -4.29 -9.20 11.62
C SER A 7 -4.73 -7.76 11.92
N LEU A 8 -5.49 -7.55 13.00
CA LEU A 8 -5.85 -6.21 13.46
C LEU A 8 -4.62 -5.41 13.89
N PHE A 9 -3.75 -5.99 14.71
CA PHE A 9 -2.51 -5.32 15.13
C PHE A 9 -1.61 -4.98 13.94
N LEU A 10 -1.48 -5.90 12.97
CA LEU A 10 -0.73 -5.66 11.73
C LEU A 10 -1.29 -4.45 10.96
N LEU A 11 -2.62 -4.39 10.76
CA LEU A 11 -3.27 -3.27 10.08
C LEU A 11 -3.09 -1.94 10.83
N GLN A 12 -3.15 -1.97 12.16
CA GLN A 12 -2.86 -0.78 12.98
C GLN A 12 -1.42 -0.31 12.77
N GLN A 13 -0.44 -1.22 12.80
CA GLN A 13 0.96 -0.87 12.56
C GLN A 13 1.15 -0.29 11.16
N LEU A 14 0.60 -0.91 10.12
CA LEU A 14 0.64 -0.39 8.73
C LEU A 14 0.05 1.02 8.63
N ASN A 15 -1.04 1.31 9.34
CA ASN A 15 -1.62 2.65 9.38
C ASN A 15 -0.67 3.67 10.04
N VAL A 16 0.00 3.31 11.13
CA VAL A 16 1.03 4.15 11.76
C VAL A 16 2.16 4.44 10.77
N GLN A 17 2.63 3.42 10.03
CA GLN A 17 3.65 3.63 8.99
C GLN A 17 3.22 4.65 7.93
N ARG A 18 1.96 4.56 7.51
CA ARG A 18 1.34 5.48 6.54
C ARG A 18 1.30 6.92 7.05
N GLU A 19 0.94 7.13 8.31
CA GLU A 19 0.81 8.47 8.92
C GLU A 19 2.17 9.17 9.06
N PHE A 20 3.20 8.43 9.45
CA PHE A 20 4.57 8.96 9.59
C PHE A 20 5.37 8.90 8.28
N GLY A 21 4.84 8.25 7.24
CA GLY A 21 5.47 8.12 5.92
C GLY A 21 6.68 7.19 5.88
N PHE A 22 6.92 6.37 6.90
CA PHE A 22 8.00 5.39 6.90
C PHE A 22 7.58 4.08 6.24
N LEU A 23 8.51 3.39 5.57
CA LEU A 23 8.27 2.11 4.88
C LEU A 23 7.14 2.11 3.83
N CYS A 24 6.60 3.28 3.48
CA CYS A 24 5.72 3.43 2.33
C CYS A 24 6.53 3.40 1.03
N ASP A 25 6.14 2.54 0.11
CA ASP A 25 6.82 2.28 -1.17
C ASP A 25 6.13 2.98 -2.37
N CYS A 26 5.04 3.70 -2.13
CA CYS A 26 4.40 4.53 -3.15
C CYS A 26 3.80 5.81 -2.58
N THR A 27 3.50 6.75 -3.47
CA THR A 27 2.76 7.97 -3.17
C THR A 27 1.63 8.12 -4.20
N VAL A 28 0.39 8.25 -3.75
CA VAL A 28 -0.78 8.48 -4.60
C VAL A 28 -1.05 9.98 -4.64
N ALA A 29 -1.04 10.56 -5.84
CA ALA A 29 -1.37 11.96 -6.05
C ALA A 29 -2.83 12.10 -6.51
N ILE A 30 -3.58 13.01 -5.87
CA ILE A 30 -4.94 13.37 -6.26
C ILE A 30 -4.99 14.90 -6.35
N GLY A 31 -4.91 15.41 -7.58
CA GLY A 31 -4.68 16.84 -7.81
C GLY A 31 -3.35 17.27 -7.18
N ASN A 32 -3.42 18.23 -6.26
CA ASN A 32 -2.25 18.79 -5.56
C ASN A 32 -1.98 18.13 -4.20
N VAL A 33 -2.70 17.05 -3.85
CA VAL A 33 -2.55 16.34 -2.57
C VAL A 33 -1.84 15.01 -2.79
N TYR A 34 -0.90 14.70 -1.89
CA TYR A 34 -0.04 13.52 -1.98
C TYR A 34 -0.23 12.63 -0.74
N PHE A 35 -0.47 11.34 -0.96
CA PHE A 35 -0.71 10.36 0.10
C PHE A 35 0.34 9.25 0.05
N LYS A 36 1.11 9.08 1.12
CA LYS A 36 2.00 7.91 1.28
C LYS A 36 1.15 6.65 1.46
N ALA A 37 1.56 5.54 0.86
CA ALA A 37 0.83 4.28 0.95
C ALA A 37 1.74 3.07 0.67
N HIS A 38 1.19 1.88 0.91
CA HIS A 38 1.83 0.59 0.61
C HIS A 38 1.18 -0.06 -0.61
N ARG A 39 1.96 -0.37 -1.65
CA ARG A 39 1.47 -1.00 -2.89
C ARG A 39 0.76 -2.31 -2.62
N ALA A 40 1.30 -3.13 -1.70
CA ALA A 40 0.72 -4.41 -1.31
C ALA A 40 -0.69 -4.27 -0.71
N VAL A 41 -0.89 -3.29 0.17
CA VAL A 41 -2.20 -3.01 0.79
C VAL A 41 -3.17 -2.49 -0.28
N LEU A 42 -2.76 -1.52 -1.09
CA LEU A 42 -3.60 -0.99 -2.17
C LEU A 42 -4.00 -2.09 -3.18
N ALA A 43 -3.09 -2.99 -3.56
CA ALA A 43 -3.38 -4.10 -4.46
C ALA A 43 -4.33 -5.13 -3.83
N ALA A 44 -4.22 -5.40 -2.53
CA ALA A 44 -5.10 -6.34 -1.85
C ALA A 44 -6.57 -5.86 -1.85
N PHE A 45 -6.80 -4.55 -1.69
CA PHE A 45 -8.14 -3.97 -1.50
C PHE A 45 -8.69 -3.19 -2.71
N SER A 46 -7.93 -3.04 -3.80
CA SER A 46 -8.38 -2.37 -5.02
C SER A 46 -7.85 -3.04 -6.29
N ASN A 47 -8.76 -3.53 -7.13
CA ASN A 47 -8.39 -4.13 -8.42
C ASN A 47 -7.75 -3.12 -9.38
N TYR A 48 -8.11 -1.83 -9.29
CA TYR A 48 -7.46 -0.77 -10.07
C TYR A 48 -5.97 -0.68 -9.75
N PHE A 49 -5.62 -0.55 -8.46
CA PHE A 49 -4.22 -0.51 -8.03
C PHE A 49 -3.51 -1.84 -8.28
N LYS A 50 -4.19 -2.97 -8.06
CA LYS A 50 -3.64 -4.31 -8.37
C LYS A 50 -3.19 -4.41 -9.82
N MET A 51 -4.04 -4.01 -10.77
CA MET A 51 -3.69 -4.03 -12.19
C MET A 51 -2.53 -3.10 -12.51
N ILE A 52 -2.55 -1.86 -12.00
CA ILE A 52 -1.45 -0.90 -12.21
C ILE A 52 -0.11 -1.47 -11.75
N PHE A 53 -0.04 -2.02 -10.53
CA PHE A 53 1.23 -2.48 -9.96
C PHE A 53 1.74 -3.77 -10.60
N ILE A 54 0.86 -4.66 -11.07
CA ILE A 54 1.24 -5.86 -11.83
C ILE A 54 1.82 -5.47 -13.20
N HIS A 55 1.24 -4.47 -13.87
CA HIS A 55 1.71 -4.07 -15.21
C HIS A 55 2.96 -3.18 -15.15
N GLN A 56 3.15 -2.40 -14.09
CA GLN A 56 4.36 -1.59 -13.91
C GLN A 56 5.63 -2.44 -13.76
N SER A 57 5.57 -3.60 -13.08
CA SER A 57 6.75 -4.46 -12.95
C SER A 57 7.26 -5.04 -14.28
N ARG A 58 6.46 -4.94 -15.35
CA ARG A 58 6.82 -5.43 -16.68
C ARG A 58 7.60 -4.40 -17.51
N ASN A 59 7.47 -3.11 -17.17
CA ASN A 59 8.11 -2.02 -17.93
C ASN A 59 9.47 -1.59 -17.35
N ASP A 60 9.82 -2.02 -16.13
CA ASP A 60 11.13 -1.70 -15.51
C ASP A 60 12.26 -2.69 -15.91
N CYS A 61 11.99 -3.60 -16.86
CA CYS A 61 12.96 -4.56 -17.43
C CYS A 61 13.28 -4.30 -18.92
N SER A 62 13.09 -3.07 -19.41
CA SER A 62 13.48 -2.65 -20.78
C SER A 62 14.50 -1.53 -20.74
#